data_AF-A0A1E7PU41-F1
#
_entry.id   AF-A0A1E7PU41-F1
#
_cell.length_a   1.000
_cell.length_b   1.000
_cell.length_c   1.000
_cell.angle_alpha   90.00
_cell.angle_beta   90.00
_cell.angle_gamma   90.00
#
_symmetry.space_group_name_H-M   'P 1'
#
loop_
_entity.id
_entity.type
_entity.pdbx_description
1 polymer ?
#
loop_
_entity_poly.entity_id
_entity_poly.type
_entity_poly.pdbx_seq_one_letter_code
_entity_poly.pdbx_strand_id
1 'polypeptide(L)'
;MSALKADTEPMEQTASWQPAKLLNSVLTAGACDVVRHWVTHADYLDEYNEPVMLPAVLGDEPGFGRLVRAANNYLSPLSVLGELLRKGVVEQLGDSQLLLRRSAYVQVSGPP
;
A
#
# COMPACT_ATOMS: atom_id res chain seq x y z
N MET A 1 -6.52 0.05 52.34
CA MET A 1 -6.51 -1.08 51.38
C MET A 1 -7.14 -0.54 50.11
N SER A 2 -6.37 0.05 49.20
CA SER A 2 -5.55 -0.63 48.16
C SER A 2 -6.45 -1.53 47.30
N ALA A 3 -6.59 -1.37 45.99
CA ALA A 3 -5.61 -0.91 45.01
C ALA A 3 -6.25 -0.20 43.80
N LEU A 4 -5.45 0.68 43.20
CA LEU A 4 -5.59 1.22 41.85
C LEU A 4 -5.81 0.10 40.83
N LYS A 5 -6.72 0.33 39.88
CA LYS A 5 -6.54 -0.11 38.50
C LYS A 5 -6.46 1.13 37.63
N ALA A 6 -5.24 1.65 37.50
CA ALA A 6 -4.82 2.22 36.23
C ALA A 6 -4.59 1.05 35.25
N ASP A 7 -4.36 1.41 33.99
CA ASP A 7 -4.03 0.59 32.81
C ASP A 7 -5.19 0.43 31.83
N THR A 8 -5.43 1.49 31.05
CA THR A 8 -4.79 1.78 29.74
C THR A 8 -5.78 1.36 28.68
N GLU A 9 -6.63 2.30 28.25
CA GLU A 9 -7.27 2.21 26.94
C GLU A 9 -6.15 2.00 25.93
N PRO A 10 -6.14 0.94 25.09
CA PRO A 10 -5.32 1.01 23.91
C PRO A 10 -5.96 2.10 23.07
N MET A 11 -5.41 3.31 23.17
CA MET A 11 -5.56 4.31 22.14
C MET A 11 -4.89 3.69 20.91
N GLU A 12 -5.64 2.82 20.21
CA GLU A 12 -5.34 2.34 18.88
C GLU A 12 -5.31 3.60 18.03
N GLN A 13 -4.15 4.26 18.04
CA GLN A 13 -3.78 5.22 17.03
C GLN A 13 -3.92 4.43 15.73
N THR A 14 -5.02 4.66 15.03
CA THR A 14 -5.33 4.06 13.74
C THR A 14 -4.33 4.64 12.75
N ALA A 15 -3.11 4.12 12.84
CA ALA A 15 -1.98 4.60 12.11
C ALA A 15 -2.28 4.29 10.63
N SER A 16 -2.69 5.33 9.91
CA SER A 16 -3.09 5.17 8.51
C SER A 16 -1.82 5.13 7.66
N TRP A 17 -1.69 4.11 6.82
CA TRP A 17 -0.64 4.12 5.82
C TRP A 17 -0.92 5.21 4.80
N GLN A 18 0.13 5.92 4.44
CA GLN A 18 0.10 6.90 3.37
C GLN A 18 1.28 6.64 2.43
N PRO A 19 1.13 6.89 1.11
CA PRO A 19 2.27 6.94 0.21
C PRO A 19 3.33 7.89 0.77
N ALA A 20 4.60 7.51 0.69
CA ALA A 20 5.69 8.39 1.07
C ALA A 20 5.62 9.67 0.22
N LYS A 21 5.78 10.84 0.85
CA LYS A 21 5.67 12.15 0.16
C LYS A 21 6.56 12.27 -1.07
N LEU A 22 7.72 11.59 -1.06
CA LEU A 22 8.66 11.54 -2.18
C LEU A 22 8.03 10.96 -3.45
N LEU A 23 7.06 10.03 -3.33
CA LEU A 23 6.40 9.44 -4.48
C LEU A 23 5.70 10.48 -5.36
N ASN A 24 5.18 11.55 -4.77
CA ASN A 24 4.52 12.64 -5.50
C ASN A 24 5.44 13.39 -6.47
N SER A 25 6.77 13.28 -6.32
CA SER A 25 7.73 13.91 -7.25
C SER A 25 8.36 12.93 -8.24
N VAL A 26 8.24 11.62 -8.02
CA VAL A 26 8.88 10.59 -8.87
C VAL A 26 7.90 9.75 -9.68
N LEU A 27 6.63 9.70 -9.26
CA LEU A 27 5.55 8.98 -9.92
C LEU A 27 4.58 9.93 -10.64
N THR A 28 3.90 9.39 -11.65
CA THR A 28 2.68 9.97 -12.20
C THR A 28 1.57 9.98 -11.14
N ALA A 29 0.63 10.92 -11.27
CA ALA A 29 -0.52 11.00 -10.36
C ALA A 29 -1.29 9.67 -10.28
N GLY A 30 -1.53 9.03 -11.43
CA GLY A 30 -2.21 7.73 -11.48
C GLY A 30 -1.44 6.61 -10.78
N ALA A 31 -0.12 6.54 -10.93
CA ALA A 31 0.68 5.55 -10.19
C ALA A 31 0.71 5.83 -8.68
N CYS A 32 0.71 7.10 -8.26
CA CYS A 32 0.52 7.47 -6.86
C CYS A 32 -0.84 7.03 -6.30
N ASP A 33 -1.91 7.16 -7.08
CA ASP A 33 -3.24 6.72 -6.67
C ASP A 33 -3.31 5.19 -6.52
N VAL A 34 -2.62 4.44 -7.38
CA VAL A 34 -2.47 2.98 -7.25
C VAL A 34 -1.74 2.61 -5.95
N VAL A 35 -0.62 3.27 -5.64
CA VAL A 35 0.11 3.02 -4.37
C VAL A 35 -0.75 3.40 -3.18
N ARG A 36 -1.47 4.52 -3.24
CA ARG A 36 -2.41 4.92 -2.17
C ARG A 36 -3.45 3.84 -1.93
N HIS A 37 -4.09 3.36 -3.00
CA HIS A 37 -5.12 2.34 -2.88
C HIS A 37 -4.58 1.03 -2.29
N TRP A 38 -3.37 0.61 -2.71
CA TRP A 38 -2.70 -0.58 -2.18
C TRP A 38 -2.50 -0.50 -0.66
N VAL A 39 -2.09 0.67 -0.14
CA VAL A 39 -1.77 0.80 1.29
C VAL A 39 -2.97 1.16 2.18
N THR A 40 -4.12 1.52 1.61
CA THR A 40 -5.28 1.97 2.40
C THR A 40 -6.51 1.07 2.30
N HIS A 41 -6.63 0.25 1.25
CA HIS A 41 -7.86 -0.51 1.01
C HIS A 41 -7.72 -1.94 1.55
N ALA A 42 -8.70 -2.37 2.37
CA ALA A 42 -8.65 -3.62 3.13
C ALA A 42 -8.35 -4.88 2.30
N ASP A 43 -8.88 -4.97 1.07
CA ASP A 43 -8.59 -6.08 0.14
C ASP A 43 -7.10 -6.27 -0.20
N TYR A 44 -6.27 -5.25 0.05
CA TYR A 44 -4.83 -5.26 -0.22
C TYR A 44 -3.99 -5.14 1.05
N LEU A 45 -4.60 -5.35 2.21
CA LEU A 45 -3.93 -5.38 3.51
C LEU A 45 -4.02 -6.77 4.13
N ASP A 46 -3.00 -7.16 4.89
CA ASP A 46 -2.97 -8.41 5.63
C ASP A 46 -3.61 -8.28 7.02
N GLU A 47 -3.50 -9.34 7.83
CA GLU A 47 -4.02 -9.38 9.20
C GLU A 47 -3.35 -8.38 10.16
N TYR A 48 -2.17 -7.87 9.79
CA TYR A 48 -1.43 -6.84 10.51
C TYR A 48 -1.68 -5.44 9.93
N ASN A 49 -2.65 -5.32 9.01
CA ASN A 49 -2.97 -4.10 8.30
C ASN A 49 -1.79 -3.60 7.44
N GLU A 50 -0.88 -4.46 7.00
CA GLU A 50 0.24 -4.13 6.11
C GLU A 50 -0.08 -4.49 4.64
N PRO A 51 0.48 -3.78 3.65
CA PRO A 51 0.25 -4.08 2.23
C PRO A 51 0.67 -5.51 1.87
N VAL A 52 -0.25 -6.30 1.33
CA VAL A 52 0.05 -7.67 0.89
C VAL A 52 0.94 -7.68 -0.35
N MET A 53 1.70 -8.76 -0.50
CA MET A 53 2.29 -9.12 -1.80
C MET A 53 1.19 -9.47 -2.80
N LEU A 54 1.32 -8.97 -4.02
CA LEU A 54 0.35 -9.22 -5.07
C LEU A 54 0.93 -10.10 -6.16
N PRO A 55 0.11 -11.01 -6.73
CA PRO A 55 0.47 -11.65 -7.99
C PRO A 55 0.82 -10.60 -9.06
N ALA A 56 1.91 -10.82 -9.78
CA ALA A 56 2.33 -10.00 -10.94
C ALA A 56 1.37 -10.14 -12.14
N VAL A 57 0.34 -10.97 -12.01
CA VAL A 57 -0.69 -11.23 -13.02
C VAL A 57 -1.50 -9.96 -13.28
N LEU A 58 -1.69 -9.64 -14.56
CA LEU A 58 -2.38 -8.43 -15.02
C LEU A 58 -3.85 -8.67 -15.42
N GLY A 59 -4.36 -9.88 -15.16
CA GLY A 59 -5.73 -10.34 -15.39
C GLY A 59 -6.72 -9.95 -14.28
N ASP A 60 -7.85 -10.67 -14.17
CA ASP A 60 -9.00 -10.36 -13.29
C ASP A 60 -9.00 -11.02 -11.90
N GLU A 61 -8.05 -11.91 -11.63
CA GLU A 61 -7.85 -12.46 -10.29
C GLU A 61 -7.27 -11.40 -9.33
N PRO A 62 -7.41 -11.56 -7.99
CA PRO A 62 -6.79 -10.64 -7.03
C PRO A 62 -5.28 -10.58 -7.28
N GLY A 63 -4.83 -9.44 -7.81
CA GLY A 63 -3.50 -9.24 -8.36
C GLY A 63 -3.33 -7.80 -8.81
N PHE A 64 -2.15 -7.49 -9.35
CA PHE A 64 -1.80 -6.10 -9.67
C PHE A 64 -2.75 -5.46 -10.69
N GLY A 65 -3.25 -6.23 -11.66
CA GLY A 65 -4.22 -5.73 -12.63
C GLY A 65 -5.52 -5.22 -12.00
N ARG A 66 -6.07 -5.98 -11.02
CA ARG A 66 -7.28 -5.61 -10.29
C ARG A 66 -7.04 -4.39 -9.39
N LEU A 67 -5.88 -4.31 -8.73
CA LEU A 67 -5.48 -3.14 -7.96
C LEU A 67 -5.48 -1.87 -8.81
N VAL A 68 -4.86 -1.92 -10.00
CA VAL A 68 -4.81 -0.75 -10.89
C VAL A 68 -6.20 -0.32 -11.32
N ARG A 69 -7.07 -1.27 -11.68
CA ARG A 69 -8.45 -0.96 -12.08
C ARG A 69 -9.29 -0.40 -10.94
N ALA A 70 -9.10 -0.92 -9.71
CA ALA A 70 -9.80 -0.43 -8.52
C ALA A 70 -9.38 0.99 -8.15
N ALA A 71 -8.11 1.34 -8.34
CA ALA A 71 -7.61 2.69 -8.11
C ALA A 71 -8.04 3.66 -9.22
N ASN A 72 -7.87 3.27 -10.49
CA ASN A 72 -8.24 4.06 -11.67
C ASN A 72 -8.34 3.18 -12.93
N ASN A 73 -9.57 2.97 -13.41
CA ASN A 73 -9.87 2.09 -14.55
C ASN A 73 -9.39 2.60 -15.92
N TYR A 74 -8.90 3.85 -16.01
CA TYR A 74 -8.32 4.41 -17.25
C TYR A 74 -6.82 4.13 -17.38
N LEU A 75 -6.18 3.56 -16.35
CA LEU A 75 -4.75 3.25 -16.38
C LEU A 75 -4.47 1.86 -16.98
N SER A 76 -3.38 1.76 -17.72
CA SER A 76 -2.83 0.47 -18.17
C SER A 76 -2.02 -0.18 -17.05
N PRO A 77 -2.37 -1.40 -16.58
CA PRO A 77 -1.60 -2.09 -15.55
C PRO A 77 -0.13 -2.32 -15.93
N LEU A 78 0.15 -2.60 -17.21
CA LEU A 78 1.51 -2.75 -17.72
C LEU A 78 2.32 -1.45 -17.58
N SER A 79 1.72 -0.31 -17.93
CA SER A 79 2.39 0.98 -17.86
C SER A 79 2.69 1.39 -16.41
N VAL A 80 1.73 1.18 -15.51
CA VAL A 80 1.91 1.45 -14.08
C VAL A 80 2.99 0.53 -13.50
N LEU A 81 2.94 -0.78 -13.78
CA LEU A 81 3.96 -1.72 -13.28
C LEU A 81 5.36 -1.34 -13.76
N GLY A 82 5.52 -1.04 -15.06
CA GLY A 82 6.79 -0.61 -15.63
C GLY A 82 7.29 0.72 -15.06
N GLU A 83 6.40 1.60 -14.61
CA GLU A 83 6.78 2.80 -13.87
C GLU A 83 7.28 2.44 -12.46
N LEU A 84 6.49 1.70 -11.68
CA LEU A 84 6.83 1.35 -10.30
C LEU A 84 8.15 0.56 -10.20
N LEU A 85 8.42 -0.35 -11.14
CA LEU A 85 9.68 -1.11 -11.22
C LEU A 85 10.87 -0.19 -11.56
N ARG A 86 10.76 0.64 -12.59
CA ARG A 86 11.84 1.58 -12.98
C ARG A 86 12.17 2.59 -11.90
N LYS A 87 11.18 2.94 -11.06
CA LYS A 87 11.34 3.87 -9.93
C LYS A 87 11.71 3.17 -8.63
N GLY A 88 11.80 1.85 -8.62
CA GLY A 88 12.16 1.06 -7.43
C GLY A 88 11.15 1.17 -6.30
N VAL A 89 9.87 1.38 -6.61
CA VAL A 89 8.76 1.44 -5.65
C VAL A 89 8.26 0.04 -5.31
N VAL A 90 8.27 -0.85 -6.30
CA VAL A 90 7.98 -2.27 -6.12
C VAL A 90 9.20 -3.09 -6.47
N GLU A 91 9.26 -4.27 -5.88
CA GLU A 91 10.24 -5.31 -6.19
C GLU A 91 9.49 -6.52 -6.76
N GLN A 92 9.99 -7.08 -7.86
CA GLN A 92 9.45 -8.30 -8.43
C GLN A 92 10.20 -9.50 -7.86
N LEU A 93 9.49 -10.35 -7.13
CA LEU A 93 10.03 -11.56 -6.50
C LEU A 93 9.79 -12.73 -7.45
N GLY A 94 10.85 -13.14 -8.17
CA GLY A 94 10.74 -14.13 -9.24
C GLY A 94 9.80 -13.66 -10.35
N ASP A 95 9.04 -14.57 -10.94
CA ASP A 95 8.13 -14.25 -12.05
C ASP A 95 6.67 -14.04 -11.61
N SER A 96 6.35 -14.25 -10.33
CA SER A 96 4.97 -14.41 -9.88
C SER A 96 4.47 -13.35 -8.91
N GLN A 97 5.35 -12.65 -8.19
CA GLN A 97 4.94 -11.77 -7.09
C GLN A 97 5.55 -10.37 -7.17
N LEU A 98 4.80 -9.40 -6.67
CA LEU A 98 5.18 -8.01 -6.51
C LEU A 98 5.10 -7.64 -5.03
N LEU A 99 6.20 -7.14 -4.50
CA LEU A 99 6.32 -6.59 -3.17
C LEU A 99 6.35 -5.06 -3.26
N LEU A 100 5.44 -4.39 -2.55
CA LEU A 100 5.56 -2.95 -2.34
C LEU A 100 6.69 -2.69 -1.34
N ARG A 101 7.72 -1.93 -1.72
CA ARG A 101 8.88 -1.73 -0.86
C ARG A 101 8.50 -0.86 0.33
N ARG A 102 9.07 -1.15 1.50
CA ARG A 102 8.77 -0.43 2.75
C ARG A 102 8.99 1.09 2.65
N SER A 103 9.94 1.55 1.82
CA SER A 103 10.20 2.97 1.58
C SER A 103 9.10 3.71 0.81
N ALA A 104 8.16 2.99 0.19
CA ALA A 104 7.08 3.56 -0.60
C ALA A 104 5.93 4.10 0.27
N TYR A 105 5.86 3.73 1.54
CA TYR A 105 4.75 4.10 2.41
C TYR A 105 5.21 4.32 3.85
N VAL A 106 4.51 5.20 4.55
CA VAL A 106 4.81 5.60 5.92
C VAL A 106 3.55 5.54 6.77
N GLN A 107 3.72 5.22 8.04
CA GLN A 107 2.65 5.27 9.01
C GLN A 107 2.50 6.72 9.43
N VAL A 108 1.30 7.26 9.31
CA VAL A 108 0.98 8.57 9.85
C VAL A 108 0.14 8.33 11.10
N SER A 109 0.74 8.55 12.26
CA SER A 109 -0.01 8.72 13.49
C SER A 109 -0.89 9.96 13.33
N GLY A 110 -2.17 9.87 13.68
CA GLY A 110 -3.02 11.04 13.80
C GLY A 110 -2.39 12.08 14.75
N PRO A 111 -2.81 13.36 14.69
CA PRO A 111 -2.35 14.33 15.69
C PRO A 111 -2.62 13.78 17.10
N PRO A 112 -1.72 14.03 18.07
CA PRO A 112 -1.92 13.64 19.46
C PRO A 112 -3.18 14.27 20.06
#